data_AF-A0A2V5IGC9-F1
#
_entry.id   AF-A0A2V5IGC9-F1
#
_cell.length_a   1.000
_cell.length_b   1.000
_cell.length_c   1.000
_cell.angle_alpha   90.00
_cell.angle_beta   90.00
_cell.angle_gamma   90.00
#
_symmetry.space_group_name_H-M   'P 1'
#
loop_
_entity.id
_entity.type
_entity.pdbx_description
1 polymer ?
#
loop_
_entity_poly.entity_id
_entity_poly.type
_entity_poly.pdbx_seq_one_letter_code
_entity_poly.pdbx_strand_id
1 'polypeptide(L)'
;MLWKLFRTPVLTAKSQFIRTYTTPPLWRTLEQGEEVPIEEADLYQYQRYRWLTKDAEQLVARYRKFRLPALIDAAIGVAGSDASNCIKVLKCIEGQYNKSLILSMDNGQEVVARLPSPNAGPKLYTTASEVATRQFLRDRLAIPVPRIYAWSADETNAVGAEYILEEKASGQPLGLLWSDLPFSARSHIVDQVVDIERRLSSVTFPRHGCIYLQSDLGSRPEHPSLHPIQSPDGDSRSAFVLGPLTHPRYWHRPTGQARLNLQRGPFKNMTEYAGAIAGNEIQWAQTHAQLRMNVRRSEEQPETADEYVALLERYIELVPYLVREPEDRESPSQLLHPDLHLDNIFVDPSTNDITAVIDWQHAAALPVDLHPLFPQMLEPTTAGTGEGDDSLRQIYLTKLKGLNLRRWEALTEPYHKLRTDPTRLVPGCWGRNDLFSLRHAMIAVVAQWDNVCTSGIKCPINFSQRELEQHEEEMELMAGVSLVLRQLQEQGLLPLGGMVLREQYDDAQKLNQHFRNEFIALGQDAKQREMLARLWPYS
;
A
#
# COMPACT_ATOMS: atom_id res chain seq x y z
N MET A 1 20.54 45.66 8.66
CA MET A 1 20.21 46.26 7.35
C MET A 1 20.64 45.31 6.27
N LEU A 2 19.68 44.79 5.48
CA LEU A 2 19.77 44.30 4.09
C LEU A 2 20.93 43.31 3.79
N TRP A 3 20.73 42.07 3.35
CA TRP A 3 20.06 41.69 2.11
C TRP A 3 19.56 40.23 2.16
N LYS A 4 18.26 40.03 1.97
CA LYS A 4 17.64 38.79 1.48
C LYS A 4 17.91 38.69 -0.02
N LEU A 5 18.31 37.53 -0.55
CA LEU A 5 18.00 37.06 -1.92
C LEU A 5 18.62 35.67 -2.17
N PHE A 6 17.91 34.62 -1.74
CA PHE A 6 17.84 33.37 -2.50
C PHE A 6 16.35 33.07 -2.66
N ARG A 7 15.78 33.66 -3.71
CA ARG A 7 14.42 33.37 -4.17
C ARG A 7 14.45 32.05 -4.94
N THR A 8 13.39 31.29 -4.75
CA THR A 8 12.80 30.34 -5.71
C THR A 8 13.08 30.76 -7.16
N PRO A 9 13.38 29.83 -8.09
CA PRO A 9 13.47 30.17 -9.49
C PRO A 9 12.08 30.60 -9.96
N VAL A 10 11.89 31.92 -10.03
CA VAL A 10 10.82 32.55 -10.78
C VAL A 10 11.02 32.12 -12.23
N LEU A 11 10.05 31.39 -12.78
CA LEU A 11 9.90 31.21 -14.22
C LEU A 11 9.95 32.59 -14.87
N THR A 12 11.11 32.99 -15.38
CA THR A 12 11.25 34.19 -16.21
C THR A 12 10.36 34.02 -17.42
N ALA A 13 9.45 34.97 -17.62
CA ALA A 13 8.56 35.07 -18.76
C ALA A 13 9.38 35.05 -20.06
N LYS A 14 9.52 33.87 -20.66
CA LYS A 14 9.86 33.74 -22.07
C LYS A 14 8.60 34.01 -22.87
N SER A 15 8.75 34.89 -23.86
CA SER A 15 7.83 35.19 -24.95
C SER A 15 6.76 34.11 -25.17
N GLN A 16 5.49 34.50 -25.08
CA GLN A 16 4.34 33.69 -25.50
C GLN A 16 4.39 33.53 -27.02
N PHE A 17 5.19 32.58 -27.50
CA PHE A 17 4.88 31.91 -28.75
C PHE A 17 3.63 31.08 -28.49
N ILE A 18 2.54 31.40 -29.18
CA ILE A 18 1.38 30.53 -29.28
C ILE A 18 1.86 29.27 -30.02
N ARG A 19 2.31 28.27 -29.27
CA ARG A 19 2.57 26.94 -29.84
C ARG A 19 1.23 26.42 -30.32
N THR A 20 1.13 26.14 -31.62
CA THR A 20 0.03 25.36 -32.17
C THR A 20 0.14 23.96 -31.57
N TYR A 21 -0.67 23.71 -30.55
CA TYR A 21 -0.71 22.44 -29.85
C TYR A 21 -1.33 21.39 -30.77
N THR A 22 -0.49 20.53 -31.33
CA THR A 22 -0.97 19.28 -31.92
C THR A 22 -0.89 18.24 -30.82
N THR A 23 -2.04 17.69 -30.40
CA THR A 23 -2.06 16.63 -29.40
C THR A 23 -1.26 15.43 -29.95
N PRO A 24 -0.25 14.93 -29.22
CA PRO A 24 0.48 13.76 -29.67
C PRO A 24 -0.44 12.54 -29.77
N PRO A 25 -0.10 11.55 -30.60
CA PRO A 25 -0.84 10.29 -30.63
C PRO A 25 -0.81 9.64 -29.24
N LEU A 26 -1.99 9.17 -28.82
CA LEU A 26 -2.22 8.57 -27.50
C LEU A 26 -2.36 7.07 -27.65
N TRP A 27 -1.67 6.33 -26.78
CA TRP A 27 -1.62 4.88 -26.79
C TRP A 27 -1.82 4.31 -25.38
N ARG A 28 -2.22 3.05 -25.28
CA ARG A 28 -2.11 2.26 -24.04
C ARG A 28 -1.42 0.93 -24.29
N THR A 29 -0.72 0.42 -23.28
CA THR A 29 -0.17 -0.93 -23.27
C THR A 29 -1.21 -1.92 -22.73
N LEU A 30 -1.37 -3.06 -23.39
CA LEU A 30 -2.19 -4.21 -22.96
C LEU A 30 -1.35 -5.20 -22.13
N GLU A 31 -1.98 -6.16 -21.46
CA GLU A 31 -1.30 -7.17 -20.62
C GLU A 31 -0.24 -7.98 -21.40
N GLN A 32 -0.42 -8.18 -22.71
CA GLN A 32 0.53 -8.89 -23.58
C GLN A 32 1.65 -8.00 -24.14
N GLY A 33 1.71 -6.73 -23.72
CA GLY A 33 2.71 -5.76 -24.17
C GLY A 33 2.36 -5.03 -25.48
N GLU A 34 1.26 -5.40 -26.14
CA GLU A 34 0.78 -4.70 -27.33
C GLU A 34 0.35 -3.26 -27.02
N GLU A 35 0.63 -2.34 -27.93
CA GLU A 35 0.20 -0.96 -27.84
C GLU A 35 -0.97 -0.69 -28.78
N VAL A 36 -2.05 -0.12 -28.26
CA VAL A 36 -3.24 0.24 -29.05
C VAL A 36 -3.56 1.73 -28.93
N PRO A 37 -4.06 2.37 -30.00
CA PRO A 37 -4.45 3.78 -29.95
C PRO A 37 -5.66 3.97 -29.03
N ILE A 38 -5.73 5.13 -28.38
CA ILE A 38 -6.80 5.49 -27.44
C ILE A 38 -7.24 6.94 -27.60
N GLU A 39 -8.39 7.27 -27.03
CA GLU A 39 -8.87 8.63 -26.91
C GLU A 39 -8.37 9.28 -25.62
N GLU A 40 -8.35 10.62 -25.56
CA GLU A 40 -7.88 11.34 -24.37
C GLU A 40 -8.67 10.97 -23.10
N ALA A 41 -9.97 10.68 -23.23
CA ALA A 41 -10.81 10.26 -22.12
C ALA A 41 -10.33 8.95 -21.45
N ASP A 42 -9.67 8.07 -22.22
CA ASP A 42 -9.15 6.80 -21.74
C ASP A 42 -7.93 6.99 -20.82
N LEU A 43 -7.19 8.09 -20.97
CA LEU A 43 -6.11 8.46 -20.03
C LEU A 43 -6.64 8.67 -18.60
N TYR A 44 -7.89 9.14 -18.47
CA TYR A 44 -8.49 9.46 -17.17
C TYR A 44 -9.18 8.27 -16.51
N GLN A 45 -9.69 7.34 -17.31
CA GLN A 45 -10.43 6.18 -16.83
C GLN A 45 -9.49 5.08 -16.34
N TYR A 46 -10.00 4.24 -15.42
CA TYR A 46 -9.34 3.00 -15.06
C TYR A 46 -9.80 1.89 -16.00
N GLN A 47 -8.85 1.19 -16.62
CA GLN A 47 -9.14 0.27 -17.73
C GLN A 47 -8.63 -1.16 -17.53
N ARG A 48 -7.88 -1.44 -16.46
CA ARG A 48 -7.26 -2.77 -16.25
C ARG A 48 -8.23 -3.79 -15.65
N TYR A 49 -8.79 -3.49 -14.49
CA TYR A 49 -9.64 -4.42 -13.74
C TYR A 49 -11.07 -3.90 -13.57
N ARG A 50 -11.98 -4.83 -13.30
CA ARG A 50 -13.36 -4.62 -12.86
C ARG A 50 -13.63 -5.47 -11.63
N TRP A 51 -14.67 -5.13 -10.86
CA TRP A 51 -14.97 -5.80 -9.60
C TRP A 51 -16.38 -6.36 -9.58
N LEU A 52 -16.54 -7.61 -9.16
CA LEU A 52 -17.85 -8.24 -8.94
C LEU A 52 -18.61 -7.65 -7.73
N THR A 53 -18.07 -6.63 -7.08
CA THR A 53 -18.67 -5.96 -5.93
C THR A 53 -18.24 -4.51 -5.95
N LYS A 54 -19.21 -3.58 -5.85
CA LYS A 54 -18.97 -2.13 -5.82
C LYS A 54 -18.15 -1.61 -7.00
N ASP A 55 -18.33 -2.19 -8.19
CA ASP A 55 -17.56 -1.85 -9.40
C ASP A 55 -17.54 -0.34 -9.70
N ALA A 56 -18.71 0.30 -9.67
CA ALA A 56 -18.83 1.74 -9.93
C ALA A 56 -18.04 2.58 -8.91
N GLU A 57 -18.06 2.21 -7.63
CA GLU A 57 -17.29 2.90 -6.58
C GLU A 57 -15.78 2.73 -6.83
N GLN A 58 -15.33 1.53 -7.20
CA GLN A 58 -13.92 1.24 -7.48
C GLN A 58 -13.39 2.01 -8.71
N LEU A 59 -14.22 2.15 -9.75
CA LEU A 59 -13.90 2.94 -10.95
C LEU A 59 -13.85 4.43 -10.65
N VAL A 60 -14.81 4.97 -9.89
CA VAL A 60 -14.82 6.38 -9.48
C VAL A 60 -13.59 6.69 -8.62
N ALA A 61 -13.24 5.79 -7.70
CA ALA A 61 -12.08 5.96 -6.82
C ALA A 61 -10.73 5.97 -7.57
N ARG A 62 -10.69 5.44 -8.80
CA ARG A 62 -9.50 5.40 -9.69
C ARG A 62 -9.59 6.31 -10.91
N TYR A 63 -10.66 7.09 -11.02
CA TYR A 63 -10.78 8.10 -12.05
C TYR A 63 -9.93 9.33 -11.69
N ARG A 64 -9.06 9.76 -12.61
CA ARG A 64 -8.22 10.93 -12.40
C ARG A 64 -8.19 11.80 -13.65
N LYS A 65 -8.90 12.92 -13.59
CA LYS A 65 -8.83 13.97 -14.62
C LYS A 65 -7.63 14.88 -14.37
N PHE A 66 -6.93 15.25 -15.44
CA PHE A 66 -5.85 16.23 -15.45
C PHE A 66 -5.84 16.97 -16.79
N ARG A 67 -5.11 18.07 -16.89
CA ARG A 67 -4.94 18.85 -18.12
C ARG A 67 -3.74 18.32 -18.90
N LEU A 68 -4.00 17.46 -19.88
CA LEU A 68 -2.95 16.82 -20.70
C LEU A 68 -1.96 17.83 -21.31
N PRO A 69 -2.38 18.96 -21.91
CA PRO A 69 -1.43 19.94 -22.44
C PRO A 69 -0.44 20.45 -21.39
N ALA A 70 -0.93 20.82 -20.20
CA ALA A 70 -0.07 21.30 -19.13
C ALA A 70 0.89 20.23 -18.59
N LEU A 71 0.49 18.95 -18.62
CA LEU A 71 1.38 17.85 -18.25
C LEU A 71 2.51 17.67 -19.29
N ILE A 72 2.18 17.77 -20.58
CA ILE A 72 3.14 17.74 -21.67
C ILE A 72 4.13 18.91 -21.56
N ASP A 73 3.65 20.13 -21.31
CA ASP A 73 4.51 21.30 -21.12
C ASP A 73 5.48 21.11 -19.95
N ALA A 74 5.00 20.58 -18.83
CA ALA A 74 5.84 20.26 -17.67
C ALA A 74 6.90 19.21 -18.00
N ALA A 75 6.54 18.17 -18.76
CA ALA A 75 7.44 17.12 -19.19
C ALA A 75 8.51 17.61 -20.19
N ILE A 76 8.13 18.45 -21.16
CA ILE A 76 9.09 19.11 -22.07
C ILE A 76 10.08 19.95 -21.27
N GLY A 77 9.61 20.68 -20.26
CA GLY A 77 10.46 21.51 -19.40
C GLY A 77 11.57 20.76 -18.65
N VAL A 78 11.45 19.44 -18.51
CA VAL A 78 12.46 18.60 -17.83
C VAL A 78 13.21 17.65 -18.77
N ALA A 79 12.82 17.54 -20.04
CA ALA A 79 13.38 16.60 -21.00
C ALA A 79 14.69 17.05 -21.68
N GLY A 80 15.35 18.09 -21.15
CA GLY A 80 16.56 18.70 -21.70
C GLY A 80 16.29 19.93 -22.56
N SER A 81 17.33 20.72 -22.86
CA SER A 81 17.22 22.00 -23.57
C SER A 81 16.71 21.89 -25.01
N ASP A 82 16.89 20.71 -25.61
CA ASP A 82 16.69 20.50 -27.04
C ASP A 82 15.33 19.81 -27.32
N ALA A 83 14.62 19.37 -26.27
CA ALA A 83 13.27 18.86 -26.40
C ALA A 83 12.30 20.00 -26.72
N SER A 84 11.61 19.91 -27.85
CA SER A 84 10.63 20.93 -28.25
C SER A 84 9.21 20.39 -28.24
N ASN A 85 9.01 19.11 -28.55
CA ASN A 85 7.69 18.51 -28.68
C ASN A 85 7.63 17.12 -28.04
N CYS A 86 6.45 16.77 -27.51
CA CYS A 86 6.11 15.39 -27.20
C CYS A 86 5.54 14.73 -28.45
N ILE A 87 6.08 13.58 -28.84
CA ILE A 87 5.71 12.86 -30.07
C ILE A 87 4.79 11.66 -29.81
N LYS A 88 4.70 11.20 -28.56
CA LYS A 88 3.84 10.07 -28.15
C LYS A 88 3.56 10.14 -26.66
N VAL A 89 2.32 9.85 -26.28
CA VAL A 89 1.95 9.59 -24.88
C VAL A 89 1.43 8.16 -24.79
N LEU A 90 2.09 7.33 -23.99
CA LEU A 90 1.74 5.94 -23.75
C LEU A 90 1.27 5.75 -22.32
N LYS A 91 0.02 5.33 -22.13
CA LYS A 91 -0.50 4.90 -20.85
C LYS A 91 -0.03 3.49 -20.54
N CYS A 92 0.75 3.32 -19.48
CA CYS A 92 1.21 2.03 -19.02
C CYS A 92 0.06 1.19 -18.44
N ILE A 93 0.31 -0.11 -18.27
CA ILE A 93 -0.57 -1.01 -17.52
C ILE A 93 -0.81 -0.41 -16.13
N GLU A 94 -2.08 -0.23 -15.75
CA GLU A 94 -2.44 0.49 -14.53
C GLU A 94 -2.20 -0.37 -13.28
N GLY A 95 -1.63 0.25 -12.24
CA GLY A 95 -1.61 -0.29 -10.89
C GLY A 95 -2.89 0.05 -10.11
N GLN A 96 -2.92 -0.26 -8.82
CA GLN A 96 -4.10 0.00 -7.99
C GLN A 96 -4.28 1.48 -7.60
N TYR A 97 -3.19 2.25 -7.57
CA TYR A 97 -3.17 3.59 -7.00
C TYR A 97 -2.73 4.70 -7.95
N ASN A 98 -2.02 4.40 -9.03
CA ASN A 98 -1.41 5.44 -9.87
C ASN A 98 -1.71 5.22 -11.35
N LYS A 99 -1.83 6.31 -12.09
CA LYS A 99 -1.75 6.32 -13.55
C LYS A 99 -0.33 6.67 -13.95
N SER A 100 0.30 5.79 -14.72
CA SER A 100 1.66 5.99 -15.22
C SER A 100 1.62 6.20 -16.73
N LEU A 101 2.21 7.30 -17.20
CA LEU A 101 2.30 7.66 -18.61
C LEU A 101 3.77 7.78 -19.00
N ILE A 102 4.16 7.26 -20.16
CA ILE A 102 5.46 7.52 -20.80
C ILE A 102 5.23 8.59 -21.86
N LEU A 103 5.91 9.73 -21.70
CA LEU A 103 5.92 10.82 -22.66
C LEU A 103 7.25 10.76 -23.44
N SER A 104 7.16 10.37 -24.71
CA SER A 104 8.33 10.32 -25.60
C SER A 104 8.48 11.67 -26.29
N MET A 105 9.71 12.20 -26.28
CA MET A 105 10.05 13.52 -26.82
C MET A 105 10.74 13.40 -28.19
N ASP A 106 10.76 14.51 -28.94
CA ASP A 106 11.41 14.59 -30.26
C ASP A 106 12.93 14.42 -30.24
N ASN A 107 13.57 14.63 -29.07
CA ASN A 107 14.99 14.36 -28.86
C ASN A 107 15.30 12.90 -28.45
N GLY A 108 14.30 12.01 -28.45
CA GLY A 108 14.44 10.61 -28.07
C GLY A 108 14.43 10.34 -26.56
N GLN A 109 14.33 11.37 -25.72
CA GLN A 109 14.16 11.18 -24.27
C GLN A 109 12.74 10.70 -23.95
N GLU A 110 12.64 9.88 -22.91
CA GLU A 110 11.37 9.43 -22.36
C GLU A 110 11.23 9.91 -20.91
N VAL A 111 10.12 10.58 -20.62
CA VAL A 111 9.77 11.04 -19.28
C VAL A 111 8.57 10.25 -18.79
N VAL A 112 8.68 9.66 -17.61
CA VAL A 112 7.53 9.00 -16.96
C VAL A 112 6.78 10.03 -16.12
N ALA A 113 5.47 10.11 -16.30
CA ALA A 113 4.57 10.86 -15.44
C ALA A 113 3.73 9.89 -14.59
N ARG A 114 3.88 9.94 -13.27
CA ARG A 114 3.04 9.22 -12.30
C ARG A 114 2.02 10.18 -11.70
N LEU A 115 0.74 9.84 -11.81
CA LEU A 115 -0.37 10.61 -11.24
C LEU A 115 -1.15 9.73 -10.25
N PRO A 116 -1.13 10.03 -8.94
CA PRO A 116 -1.90 9.27 -7.97
C PRO A 116 -3.41 9.44 -8.18
N SER A 117 -4.13 8.33 -8.15
CA SER A 117 -5.59 8.28 -8.16
C SER A 117 -6.16 8.71 -6.80
N PRO A 118 -7.43 9.13 -6.72
CA PRO A 118 -8.04 9.57 -5.46
C PRO A 118 -7.98 8.53 -4.32
N ASN A 119 -7.92 7.23 -4.64
CA ASN A 119 -7.75 6.14 -3.68
C ASN A 119 -6.32 5.92 -3.19
N ALA A 120 -5.32 6.59 -3.78
CA ALA A 120 -3.90 6.47 -3.41
C ALA A 120 -3.58 7.05 -2.03
N GLY A 121 -4.54 7.69 -1.36
CA GLY A 121 -4.38 8.19 -0.01
C GLY A 121 -4.57 9.70 0.09
N PRO A 122 -4.10 10.32 1.18
CA PRO A 122 -4.30 11.74 1.40
C PRO A 122 -3.54 12.59 0.38
N LYS A 123 -4.27 13.49 -0.29
CA LYS A 123 -3.71 14.55 -1.12
C LYS A 123 -2.61 15.30 -0.38
N LEU A 124 -1.64 15.82 -1.11
CA LEU A 124 -0.37 16.38 -0.62
C LEU A 124 0.56 15.31 -0.06
N TYR A 125 0.12 14.60 0.97
CA TYR A 125 1.02 13.76 1.77
C TYR A 125 1.53 12.55 1.01
N THR A 126 0.68 11.88 0.21
CA THR A 126 1.10 10.72 -0.59
C THR A 126 2.25 11.10 -1.54
N THR A 127 2.08 12.13 -2.37
CA THR A 127 3.12 12.56 -3.32
C THR A 127 4.33 13.16 -2.62
N ALA A 128 4.15 14.06 -1.66
CA ALA A 128 5.27 14.69 -0.96
C ALA A 128 6.15 13.67 -0.23
N SER A 129 5.54 12.64 0.37
CA SER A 129 6.30 11.60 1.05
C SER A 129 7.03 10.66 0.10
N GLU A 130 6.39 10.26 -1.01
CA GLU A 130 7.01 9.39 -2.01
C GLU A 130 8.25 10.05 -2.62
N VAL A 131 8.16 11.34 -2.96
CA VAL A 131 9.29 12.12 -3.49
C VAL A 131 10.42 12.23 -2.47
N ALA A 132 10.11 12.63 -1.24
CA ALA A 132 11.10 12.79 -0.20
C ALA A 132 11.81 11.47 0.13
N THR A 133 11.05 10.37 0.19
CA THR A 133 11.60 9.03 0.41
C THR A 133 12.56 8.67 -0.71
N ARG A 134 12.18 8.82 -1.97
CA ARG A 134 13.05 8.44 -3.10
C ARG A 134 14.31 9.29 -3.21
N GLN A 135 14.23 10.59 -2.90
CA GLN A 135 15.43 11.43 -2.78
C GLN A 135 16.33 10.95 -1.64
N PHE A 136 15.76 10.64 -0.47
CA PHE A 136 16.50 10.09 0.67
C PHE A 136 17.21 8.77 0.30
N LEU A 137 16.52 7.85 -0.36
CA LEU A 137 17.05 6.55 -0.78
C LEU A 137 18.22 6.70 -1.77
N ARG A 138 18.07 7.58 -2.77
CA ARG A 138 19.10 7.82 -3.78
C ARG A 138 20.32 8.53 -3.19
N ASP A 139 20.10 9.62 -2.48
CA ASP A 139 21.16 10.54 -2.05
C ASP A 139 21.90 10.04 -0.79
N ARG A 140 21.22 9.30 0.09
CA ARG A 140 21.80 8.83 1.37
C ARG A 140 22.13 7.35 1.41
N LEU A 141 21.38 6.52 0.68
CA LEU A 141 21.54 5.06 0.73
C LEU A 141 22.06 4.45 -0.58
N ALA A 142 22.22 5.25 -1.63
CA ALA A 142 22.62 4.79 -2.96
C ALA A 142 21.78 3.60 -3.45
N ILE A 143 20.49 3.59 -3.13
CA ILE A 143 19.55 2.58 -3.62
C ILE A 143 19.15 2.97 -5.05
N PRO A 144 19.15 2.03 -6.01
CA PRO A 144 18.82 2.32 -7.39
C PRO A 144 17.32 2.63 -7.50
N VAL A 145 16.99 3.92 -7.58
CA VAL A 145 15.62 4.41 -7.81
C VAL A 145 15.63 5.42 -8.96
N PRO A 146 14.59 5.44 -9.82
CA PRO A 146 14.56 6.37 -10.95
C PRO A 146 14.63 7.82 -10.48
N ARG A 147 15.38 8.66 -11.21
CA ARG A 147 15.55 10.08 -10.85
C ARG A 147 14.24 10.84 -10.98
N ILE A 148 13.90 11.60 -9.94
CA ILE A 148 12.77 12.54 -10.01
C ILE A 148 13.27 13.85 -10.63
N TYR A 149 12.58 14.31 -11.67
CA TYR A 149 12.88 15.55 -12.38
C TYR A 149 12.08 16.73 -11.85
N ALA A 150 10.77 16.53 -11.64
CA ALA A 150 9.85 17.53 -11.11
C ALA A 150 8.63 16.86 -10.48
N TRP A 151 7.94 17.54 -9.58
CA TRP A 151 6.70 17.04 -8.97
C TRP A 151 5.82 18.21 -8.53
N SER A 152 4.53 17.93 -8.34
CA SER A 152 3.61 18.82 -7.63
C SER A 152 2.70 17.98 -6.76
N ALA A 153 2.73 18.23 -5.45
CA ALA A 153 1.80 17.64 -4.49
C ALA A 153 0.53 18.49 -4.28
N ASP A 154 0.44 19.65 -4.93
CA ASP A 154 -0.72 20.54 -4.89
C ASP A 154 -1.51 20.46 -6.20
N GLU A 155 -2.79 20.09 -6.15
CA GLU A 155 -3.66 19.98 -7.34
C GLU A 155 -4.01 21.33 -7.98
N THR A 156 -3.77 22.47 -7.31
CA THR A 156 -4.04 23.81 -7.87
C THR A 156 -3.08 24.21 -9.00
N ASN A 157 -2.06 23.39 -9.25
CA ASN A 157 -1.08 23.58 -10.32
C ASN A 157 -1.71 23.52 -11.74
N ALA A 158 -0.92 23.88 -12.75
CA ALA A 158 -1.37 23.94 -14.15
C ALA A 158 -1.85 22.59 -14.73
N VAL A 159 -1.40 21.46 -14.21
CA VAL A 159 -1.89 20.12 -14.58
C VAL A 159 -3.26 19.84 -13.96
N GLY A 160 -3.60 20.47 -12.83
CA GLY A 160 -4.86 20.23 -12.12
C GLY A 160 -4.91 18.91 -11.34
N ALA A 161 -3.76 18.26 -11.14
CA ALA A 161 -3.60 17.01 -10.41
C ALA A 161 -2.21 16.93 -9.77
N GLU A 162 -2.08 16.11 -8.73
CA GLU A 162 -0.76 15.70 -8.23
C GLU A 162 -0.02 14.91 -9.31
N TYR A 163 1.30 15.11 -9.41
CA TYR A 163 2.13 14.37 -10.36
C TYR A 163 3.59 14.29 -9.91
N ILE A 164 4.28 13.27 -10.40
CA ILE A 164 5.74 13.11 -10.38
C ILE A 164 6.21 12.89 -11.81
N LEU A 165 7.17 13.68 -12.27
CA LEU A 165 7.89 13.51 -13.54
C LEU A 165 9.27 12.94 -13.24
N GLU A 166 9.62 11.84 -13.91
CA GLU A 166 10.79 11.06 -13.56
C GLU A 166 11.42 10.32 -14.76
N GLU A 167 12.63 9.81 -14.50
CA GLU A 167 13.36 8.89 -15.35
C GLU A 167 12.59 7.58 -15.55
N LYS A 168 12.60 7.06 -16.78
CA LYS A 168 12.11 5.71 -17.05
C LYS A 168 13.09 4.69 -16.45
N ALA A 169 12.58 3.76 -15.63
CA ALA A 169 13.39 2.69 -15.07
C ALA A 169 14.07 1.88 -16.19
N SER A 170 15.40 1.74 -16.10
CA SER A 170 16.20 0.94 -17.04
C SER A 170 16.07 -0.55 -16.73
N GLY A 171 16.18 -1.40 -17.75
CA GLY A 171 16.06 -2.85 -17.61
C GLY A 171 14.65 -3.37 -17.87
N GLN A 172 14.37 -4.60 -17.45
CA GLN A 172 13.06 -5.24 -17.57
C GLN A 172 12.49 -5.58 -16.18
N PRO A 173 11.16 -5.51 -16.00
CA PRO A 173 10.51 -6.00 -14.80
C PRO A 173 10.86 -7.47 -14.55
N LEU A 174 11.27 -7.79 -13.32
CA LEU A 174 11.73 -9.12 -12.97
C LEU A 174 10.63 -10.18 -13.13
N GLY A 175 9.36 -9.79 -12.99
CA GLY A 175 8.21 -10.68 -13.19
C GLY A 175 8.16 -11.33 -14.58
N LEU A 176 8.65 -10.64 -15.61
CA LEU A 176 8.74 -11.17 -16.98
C LEU A 176 9.84 -12.22 -17.16
N LEU A 177 10.83 -12.24 -16.27
CA LEU A 177 12.03 -13.08 -16.40
C LEU A 177 12.06 -14.21 -15.37
N TRP A 178 11.45 -14.01 -14.21
CA TRP A 178 11.64 -14.84 -13.02
C TRP A 178 11.50 -16.35 -13.29
N SER A 179 10.42 -16.74 -13.96
CA SER A 179 10.10 -18.14 -14.26
C SER A 179 11.16 -18.84 -15.13
N ASP A 180 11.82 -18.09 -16.02
CA ASP A 180 12.81 -18.63 -16.95
C ASP A 180 14.25 -18.52 -16.43
N LEU A 181 14.48 -17.74 -15.36
CA LEU A 181 15.81 -17.57 -14.78
C LEU A 181 16.31 -18.86 -14.10
N PRO A 182 17.59 -19.24 -14.32
CA PRO A 182 18.20 -20.35 -13.60
C PRO A 182 18.35 -19.99 -12.10
N PHE A 183 18.44 -21.02 -11.25
CA PHE A 183 18.57 -20.86 -9.81
C PHE A 183 19.73 -19.93 -9.39
N SER A 184 20.87 -20.01 -10.07
CA SER A 184 22.02 -19.14 -9.80
C SER A 184 21.71 -17.66 -10.01
N ALA A 185 20.96 -17.31 -11.07
CA ALA A 185 20.53 -15.95 -11.33
C ALA A 185 19.50 -15.47 -10.31
N ARG A 186 18.51 -16.31 -9.95
CA ARG A 186 17.55 -15.99 -8.88
C ARG A 186 18.25 -15.76 -7.54
N SER A 187 19.22 -16.60 -7.20
CA SER A 187 20.03 -16.44 -5.98
C SER A 187 20.86 -15.16 -6.00
N HIS A 188 21.45 -14.79 -7.15
CA HIS A 188 22.18 -13.52 -7.31
C HIS A 188 21.27 -12.30 -7.12
N ILE A 189 20.02 -12.38 -7.59
CA ILE A 189 19.03 -11.31 -7.38
C ILE A 189 18.62 -11.23 -5.90
N VAL A 190 18.40 -12.38 -5.24
CA VAL A 190 18.14 -12.42 -3.78
C VAL A 190 19.29 -11.77 -3.00
N ASP A 191 20.54 -11.99 -3.40
CA ASP A 191 21.70 -11.36 -2.77
C ASP A 191 21.67 -9.83 -2.88
N GLN A 192 21.28 -9.30 -4.03
CA GLN A 192 21.11 -7.86 -4.24
C GLN A 192 19.95 -7.29 -3.44
N VAL A 193 18.82 -8.01 -3.33
CA VAL A 193 17.69 -7.62 -2.47
C VAL A 193 18.11 -7.54 -1.01
N VAL A 194 18.85 -8.54 -0.51
CA VAL A 194 19.39 -8.52 0.85
C VAL A 194 20.36 -7.34 1.05
N ASP A 195 21.17 -6.99 0.05
CA ASP A 195 22.03 -5.80 0.14
C ASP A 195 21.22 -4.49 0.20
N ILE A 196 20.14 -4.37 -0.57
CA ILE A 196 19.23 -3.22 -0.50
C ILE A 196 18.60 -3.13 0.90
N GLU A 197 18.08 -4.24 1.44
CA GLU A 197 17.53 -4.27 2.81
C GLU A 197 18.57 -3.91 3.88
N ARG A 198 19.82 -4.35 3.71
CA ARG A 198 20.95 -3.98 4.58
C ARG A 198 21.22 -2.47 4.53
N ARG A 199 21.17 -1.84 3.35
CA ARG A 199 21.34 -0.39 3.23
C ARG A 199 20.17 0.35 3.86
N LEU A 200 18.93 -0.12 3.68
CA LEU A 200 17.75 0.44 4.34
C LEU A 200 17.84 0.38 5.88
N SER A 201 18.32 -0.76 6.41
CA SER A 201 18.44 -0.96 7.85
C SER A 201 19.64 -0.25 8.49
N SER A 202 20.58 0.25 7.68
CA SER A 202 21.74 1.03 8.15
C SER A 202 21.36 2.40 8.73
N VAL A 203 20.17 2.91 8.38
CA VAL A 203 19.60 4.11 8.98
C VAL A 203 18.44 3.71 9.87
N THR A 204 18.41 4.30 11.07
CA THR A 204 17.37 4.07 12.04
C THR A 204 16.71 5.39 12.44
N PHE A 205 15.41 5.37 12.66
CA PHE A 205 14.61 6.55 12.93
C PHE A 205 14.08 6.51 14.36
N PRO A 206 14.10 7.63 15.11
CA PRO A 206 13.62 7.66 16.49
C PRO A 206 12.09 7.58 16.60
N ARG A 207 11.36 7.65 15.48
CA ARG A 207 9.90 7.67 15.43
C ARG A 207 9.36 6.93 14.21
N HIS A 208 8.14 6.43 14.34
CA HIS A 208 7.36 5.78 13.29
C HIS A 208 6.65 6.84 12.45
N GLY A 209 6.89 6.87 11.16
CA GLY A 209 6.30 7.89 10.29
C GLY A 209 6.84 7.84 8.87
N CYS A 210 6.21 8.62 8.00
CA CYS A 210 6.66 8.79 6.62
C CYS A 210 7.70 9.91 6.52
N ILE A 211 8.61 9.81 5.55
CA ILE A 211 9.66 10.82 5.29
C ILE A 211 9.08 11.91 4.40
N TYR A 212 9.40 13.17 4.68
CA TYR A 212 9.01 14.35 3.92
C TYR A 212 10.17 15.33 3.76
N LEU A 213 10.09 16.19 2.75
CA LEU A 213 10.90 17.40 2.68
C LEU A 213 10.29 18.46 3.60
N GLN A 214 11.13 19.12 4.42
CA GLN A 214 10.64 20.18 5.31
C GLN A 214 9.95 21.33 4.53
N SER A 215 10.38 21.61 3.30
CA SER A 215 9.77 22.62 2.42
C SER A 215 8.31 22.34 2.08
N ASP A 216 7.93 21.07 1.97
CA ASP A 216 6.62 20.67 1.49
C ASP A 216 5.56 20.75 2.60
N LEU A 217 6.01 20.71 3.86
CA LEU A 217 5.15 20.78 5.05
C LEU A 217 5.18 22.14 5.76
N GLY A 218 6.25 22.93 5.62
CA GLY A 218 6.54 24.12 6.43
C GLY A 218 5.62 25.34 6.23
N SER A 219 4.71 25.32 5.25
CA SER A 219 3.84 26.46 4.90
C SER A 219 2.39 26.32 5.38
N ARG A 220 2.04 25.26 6.14
CA ARG A 220 0.64 24.97 6.48
C ARG A 220 0.44 24.85 8.01
N PRO A 221 -0.35 25.76 8.63
CA PRO A 221 -0.53 25.85 10.08
C PRO A 221 -1.34 24.69 10.71
N GLU A 222 -1.84 23.75 9.91
CA GLU A 222 -2.72 22.66 10.34
C GLU A 222 -1.99 21.30 10.47
N HIS A 223 -0.65 21.28 10.48
CA HIS A 223 0.12 20.05 10.24
C HIS A 223 0.85 19.49 11.48
N PRO A 224 0.97 18.15 11.57
CA PRO A 224 1.32 17.40 12.77
C PRO A 224 2.77 17.62 13.24
N SER A 225 3.06 17.19 14.47
CA SER A 225 4.39 17.23 15.11
C SER A 225 5.52 16.71 14.22
N LEU A 226 6.22 17.58 13.50
CA LEU A 226 7.32 17.16 12.63
C LEU A 226 8.55 16.78 13.47
N HIS A 227 9.27 15.74 13.06
CA HIS A 227 10.52 15.34 13.70
C HIS A 227 11.69 15.41 12.71
N PRO A 228 12.71 16.26 12.93
CA PRO A 228 13.89 16.30 12.07
C PRO A 228 14.57 14.94 11.97
N ILE A 229 14.99 14.56 10.77
CA ILE A 229 15.88 13.42 10.57
C ILE A 229 17.31 13.98 10.64
N GLN A 230 18.04 13.62 11.69
CA GLN A 230 19.42 14.07 11.85
C GLN A 230 20.28 13.46 10.75
N SER A 231 20.95 14.30 9.95
CA SER A 231 21.93 13.84 8.98
C SER A 231 23.24 13.53 9.71
N PRO A 232 23.86 12.36 9.47
CA PRO A 232 25.20 12.06 9.99
C PRO A 232 26.25 13.07 9.51
N ASP A 233 26.03 13.67 8.33
CA ASP A 233 27.03 14.47 7.62
C ASP A 233 26.86 16.00 7.77
N GLY A 234 25.85 16.45 8.53
CA GLY A 234 25.58 17.89 8.73
C GLY A 234 25.17 18.66 7.46
N ASP A 235 24.93 17.98 6.33
CA ASP A 235 24.64 18.61 5.06
C ASP A 235 23.22 19.20 5.01
N SER A 236 23.15 20.52 4.86
CA SER A 236 21.94 21.36 4.97
C SER A 236 21.09 21.44 3.70
N ARG A 237 21.38 20.65 2.66
CA ARG A 237 20.75 20.81 1.32
C ARG A 237 19.30 20.32 1.25
N SER A 238 18.91 19.34 2.07
CA SER A 238 17.51 18.89 2.21
C SER A 238 17.28 18.44 3.65
N ALA A 239 16.61 19.26 4.46
CA ALA A 239 16.19 18.85 5.80
C ALA A 239 14.99 17.90 5.67
N PHE A 240 15.27 16.59 5.71
CA PHE A 240 14.23 15.57 5.77
C PHE A 240 13.59 15.59 7.16
N VAL A 241 12.28 15.38 7.21
CA VAL A 241 11.50 15.29 8.45
C VAL A 241 10.62 14.06 8.43
N LEU A 242 10.33 13.51 9.60
CA LEU A 242 9.27 12.52 9.78
C LEU A 242 7.95 13.24 10.02
N GLY A 243 6.92 12.76 9.34
CA GLY A 243 5.56 13.27 9.40
C GLY A 243 4.53 12.12 9.46
N PRO A 244 3.26 12.42 9.12
CA PRO A 244 2.17 11.48 9.29
C PRO A 244 2.26 10.32 8.28
N LEU A 245 1.72 9.17 8.65
CA LEU A 245 1.56 8.01 7.78
C LEU A 245 0.64 8.32 6.60
N THR A 246 0.97 7.83 5.40
CA THR A 246 0.22 8.13 4.17
C THR A 246 -0.73 7.03 3.71
N HIS A 247 -0.61 5.81 4.24
CA HIS A 247 -1.41 4.69 3.74
C HIS A 247 -2.93 5.00 3.86
N PRO A 248 -3.74 4.79 2.81
CA PRO A 248 -5.15 5.17 2.76
C PRO A 248 -5.99 4.65 3.93
N ARG A 249 -5.71 3.45 4.46
CA ARG A 249 -6.30 2.88 5.69
C ARG A 249 -6.34 3.82 6.91
N TYR A 250 -5.44 4.80 7.02
CA TYR A 250 -5.42 5.79 8.12
C TYR A 250 -6.23 7.07 7.81
N TRP A 251 -6.79 7.17 6.60
CA TRP A 251 -7.42 8.37 6.06
C TRP A 251 -8.80 8.12 5.46
N HIS A 252 -9.09 6.90 5.01
CA HIS A 252 -10.36 6.52 4.38
C HIS A 252 -11.50 6.61 5.38
N ARG A 253 -12.24 7.72 5.31
CA ARG A 253 -13.51 7.95 6.00
C ARG A 253 -14.41 8.71 5.03
N PRO A 254 -15.71 8.35 4.90
CA PRO A 254 -16.61 8.97 3.94
C PRO A 254 -16.54 10.49 4.02
N THR A 255 -16.19 11.11 2.89
CA THR A 255 -15.98 12.54 2.72
C THR A 255 -17.24 13.33 3.03
N GLY A 256 -17.15 14.31 3.92
CA GLY A 256 -18.19 15.34 4.10
C GLY A 256 -18.38 15.84 5.53
N GLN A 257 -17.82 15.17 6.55
CA GLN A 257 -18.13 15.45 7.94
C GLN A 257 -16.85 15.70 8.76
N ALA A 258 -16.98 16.56 9.78
CA ALA A 258 -15.95 17.35 10.44
C ALA A 258 -14.54 16.73 10.49
N ARG A 259 -13.51 17.57 10.30
CA ARG A 259 -12.09 17.24 10.48
C ARG A 259 -11.85 16.67 11.88
N LEU A 260 -12.00 15.35 12.03
CA LEU A 260 -11.55 14.67 13.23
C LEU A 260 -10.04 14.90 13.31
N ASN A 261 -9.60 15.43 14.44
CA ASN A 261 -8.18 15.63 14.74
C ASN A 261 -7.55 14.28 15.11
N LEU A 262 -7.40 13.43 14.10
CA LEU A 262 -6.82 12.09 14.25
C LEU A 262 -5.31 12.17 14.30
N GLN A 263 -4.73 11.37 15.19
CA GLN A 263 -3.29 11.22 15.32
C GLN A 263 -2.75 10.29 14.24
N ARG A 264 -1.84 10.77 13.40
CA ARG A 264 -1.30 9.99 12.27
C ARG A 264 0.22 9.86 12.29
N GLY A 265 0.82 10.19 13.42
CA GLY A 265 2.26 10.18 13.62
C GLY A 265 2.90 11.54 13.39
N PRO A 266 4.23 11.61 13.57
CA PRO A 266 5.13 10.50 13.87
C PRO A 266 5.08 10.05 15.34
N PHE A 267 5.05 8.73 15.57
CA PHE A 267 4.89 8.09 16.89
C PHE A 267 6.24 7.69 17.48
N LYS A 268 6.44 7.76 18.80
CA LYS A 268 7.74 7.40 19.42
C LYS A 268 7.99 5.91 19.48
N ASN A 269 6.96 5.14 19.79
CA ASN A 269 7.05 3.70 20.00
C ASN A 269 5.75 2.99 19.58
N MET A 270 5.79 1.66 19.59
CA MET A 270 4.66 0.83 19.18
C MET A 270 3.43 1.05 20.06
N THR A 271 3.61 1.31 21.35
CA THR A 271 2.52 1.57 22.29
C THR A 271 1.78 2.87 21.94
N GLU A 272 2.51 3.94 21.66
CA GLU A 272 1.94 5.22 21.21
C GLU A 272 1.23 5.05 19.85
N TYR A 273 1.84 4.35 18.91
CA TYR A 273 1.22 4.06 17.61
C TYR A 273 -0.08 3.27 17.75
N ALA A 274 -0.05 2.12 18.42
CA ALA A 274 -1.20 1.24 18.58
C ALA A 274 -2.35 1.94 19.32
N GLY A 275 -2.04 2.62 20.43
CA GLY A 275 -3.02 3.39 21.20
C GLY A 275 -3.63 4.54 20.40
N ALA A 276 -2.83 5.28 19.64
CA ALA A 276 -3.31 6.37 18.80
C ALA A 276 -4.23 5.89 17.66
N ILE A 277 -3.87 4.80 16.98
CA ILE A 277 -4.67 4.23 15.90
C ILE A 277 -5.99 3.66 16.46
N ALA A 278 -5.97 2.94 17.57
CA ALA A 278 -7.20 2.48 18.23
C ALA A 278 -8.07 3.66 18.70
N GLY A 279 -7.48 4.69 19.31
CA GLY A 279 -8.18 5.90 19.72
C GLY A 279 -8.84 6.64 18.55
N ASN A 280 -8.18 6.70 17.40
CA ASN A 280 -8.77 7.26 16.18
C ASN A 280 -9.99 6.48 15.71
N GLU A 281 -9.97 5.16 15.83
CA GLU A 281 -11.08 4.28 15.46
C GLU A 281 -12.24 4.38 16.45
N ILE A 282 -11.97 4.45 17.76
CA ILE A 282 -12.99 4.72 18.80
C ILE A 282 -13.69 6.05 18.54
N GLN A 283 -12.90 7.13 18.36
CA GLN A 283 -13.45 8.46 18.09
C GLN A 283 -14.34 8.46 16.84
N TRP A 284 -13.94 7.73 15.81
CA TRP A 284 -14.74 7.59 14.59
C TRP A 284 -16.03 6.82 14.84
N ALA A 285 -15.94 5.66 15.49
CA ALA A 285 -17.06 4.78 15.71
C ALA A 285 -18.17 5.48 16.49
N GLN A 286 -17.79 6.18 17.57
CA GLN A 286 -18.72 6.94 18.41
C GLN A 286 -19.44 8.07 17.67
N THR A 287 -18.87 8.60 16.59
CA THR A 287 -19.40 9.77 15.89
C THR A 287 -20.03 9.46 14.53
N HIS A 288 -19.62 8.38 13.87
CA HIS A 288 -19.97 8.10 12.47
C HIS A 288 -20.34 6.64 12.18
N ALA A 289 -20.06 5.68 13.06
CA ALA A 289 -20.42 4.29 12.77
C ALA A 289 -21.95 4.14 12.77
N GLN A 290 -22.47 3.62 11.65
CA GLN A 290 -23.88 3.28 11.51
C GLN A 290 -24.08 1.81 11.83
N LEU A 291 -25.19 1.50 12.51
CA LEU A 291 -25.65 0.13 12.72
C LEU A 291 -25.66 -0.64 11.39
N ARG A 292 -25.10 -1.85 11.41
CA ARG A 292 -25.05 -2.70 10.22
C ARG A 292 -25.54 -4.11 10.55
N MET A 293 -26.27 -4.70 9.61
CA MET A 293 -26.63 -6.11 9.71
C MET A 293 -25.45 -6.95 9.23
N ASN A 294 -24.95 -7.84 10.08
CA ASN A 294 -23.95 -8.84 9.72
C ASN A 294 -24.55 -10.23 9.89
N VAL A 295 -25.08 -10.80 8.79
CA VAL A 295 -25.71 -12.11 8.77
C VAL A 295 -24.76 -13.24 9.18
N ARG A 296 -23.44 -13.01 9.09
CA ARG A 296 -22.44 -13.97 9.56
C ARG A 296 -22.44 -14.10 11.10
N ARG A 297 -22.83 -13.03 11.78
CA ARG A 297 -22.80 -12.90 13.25
C ARG A 297 -24.18 -13.06 13.89
N SER A 298 -25.23 -12.54 13.26
CA SER A 298 -26.62 -12.69 13.72
C SER A 298 -27.60 -12.35 12.58
N GLU A 299 -28.72 -13.08 12.52
CA GLU A 299 -29.83 -12.77 11.60
C GLU A 299 -30.70 -11.59 12.09
N GLU A 300 -30.74 -11.36 13.41
CA GLU A 300 -31.70 -10.45 14.06
C GLU A 300 -31.01 -9.24 14.71
N GLN A 301 -29.80 -9.41 15.23
CA GLN A 301 -29.10 -8.37 15.98
C GLN A 301 -28.05 -7.66 15.11
N PRO A 302 -28.20 -6.35 14.87
CA PRO A 302 -27.18 -5.60 14.15
C PRO A 302 -25.89 -5.52 14.96
N GLU A 303 -24.77 -5.45 14.26
CA GLU A 303 -23.49 -5.09 14.86
C GLU A 303 -23.48 -3.60 15.19
N THR A 304 -23.05 -3.25 16.39
CA THR A 304 -23.16 -1.88 16.94
C THR A 304 -21.78 -1.21 17.05
N ALA A 305 -21.79 0.13 17.09
CA ALA A 305 -20.57 0.89 17.34
C ALA A 305 -19.96 0.56 18.71
N ASP A 306 -20.80 0.32 19.72
CA ASP A 306 -20.36 0.01 21.09
C ASP A 306 -19.64 -1.34 21.16
N GLU A 307 -20.08 -2.34 20.40
CA GLU A 307 -19.36 -3.63 20.28
C GLU A 307 -17.95 -3.45 19.69
N TYR A 308 -17.82 -2.59 18.68
CA TYR A 308 -16.51 -2.27 18.10
C TYR A 308 -15.63 -1.48 19.07
N VAL A 309 -16.18 -0.47 19.74
CA VAL A 309 -15.46 0.33 20.75
C VAL A 309 -14.97 -0.56 21.89
N ALA A 310 -15.83 -1.43 22.44
CA ALA A 310 -15.46 -2.35 23.50
C ALA A 310 -14.33 -3.31 23.09
N LEU A 311 -14.32 -3.78 21.83
CA LEU A 311 -13.23 -4.61 21.32
C LEU A 311 -11.92 -3.81 21.19
N LEU A 312 -11.98 -2.54 20.75
CA LEU A 312 -10.81 -1.66 20.67
C LEU A 312 -10.25 -1.31 22.05
N GLU A 313 -11.10 -1.12 23.06
CA GLU A 313 -10.68 -0.90 24.45
C GLU A 313 -9.91 -2.12 24.99
N ARG A 314 -10.44 -3.34 24.77
CA ARG A 314 -9.72 -4.58 25.09
C ARG A 314 -8.40 -4.69 24.32
N TYR A 315 -8.35 -4.25 23.06
CA TYR A 315 -7.10 -4.22 22.30
C TYR A 315 -6.08 -3.29 22.94
N ILE A 316 -6.47 -2.08 23.36
CA ILE A 316 -5.60 -1.12 24.04
C ILE A 316 -4.99 -1.73 25.32
N GLU A 317 -5.76 -2.50 26.08
CA GLU A 317 -5.25 -3.23 27.26
C GLU A 317 -4.21 -4.30 26.92
N LEU A 318 -4.30 -4.92 25.74
CA LEU A 318 -3.31 -5.90 25.26
C LEU A 318 -2.02 -5.27 24.74
N VAL A 319 -2.07 -4.04 24.20
CA VAL A 319 -0.94 -3.39 23.51
C VAL A 319 0.39 -3.51 24.28
N PRO A 320 0.49 -3.21 25.59
CA PRO A 320 1.76 -3.29 26.31
C PRO A 320 2.45 -4.65 26.28
N TYR A 321 1.70 -5.73 26.04
CA TYR A 321 2.20 -7.11 26.06
C TYR A 321 2.47 -7.67 24.65
N LEU A 322 1.88 -7.05 23.62
CA LEU A 322 2.13 -7.41 22.22
C LEU A 322 3.46 -6.85 21.72
N VAL A 323 3.93 -5.76 22.32
CA VAL A 323 5.15 -5.04 21.94
C VAL A 323 6.40 -5.74 22.50
N ARG A 324 7.38 -6.03 21.63
CA ARG A 324 8.67 -6.66 22.00
C ARG A 324 9.79 -5.64 22.21
N GLU A 325 9.46 -4.39 22.54
CA GLU A 325 10.49 -3.36 22.75
C GLU A 325 11.33 -3.70 23.99
N PRO A 326 12.67 -3.70 23.88
CA PRO A 326 13.52 -3.84 25.07
C PRO A 326 13.27 -2.65 26.01
N GLU A 327 13.07 -2.91 27.30
CA GLU A 327 12.81 -1.89 28.33
C GLU A 327 13.83 -0.72 28.34
N ASP A 328 15.05 -0.95 27.82
CA ASP A 328 16.17 -0.01 27.84
C ASP A 328 16.57 0.59 26.47
N ARG A 329 15.82 0.33 25.38
CA ARG A 329 16.17 0.87 24.05
C ARG A 329 14.96 1.43 23.33
N GLU A 330 14.99 2.73 23.02
CA GLU A 330 14.19 3.29 21.92
C GLU A 330 14.41 2.37 20.72
N SER A 331 13.40 1.57 20.35
CA SER A 331 13.54 0.65 19.21
C SER A 331 13.45 1.51 17.96
N PRO A 332 14.58 1.80 17.30
CA PRO A 332 14.57 2.79 16.28
C PRO A 332 13.98 2.12 15.03
N SER A 333 13.04 2.82 14.43
CA SER A 333 12.28 2.33 13.28
C SER A 333 13.22 2.17 12.10
N GLN A 334 12.92 1.23 11.21
CA GLN A 334 13.67 1.01 9.99
C GLN A 334 12.75 1.21 8.79
N LEU A 335 13.35 1.60 7.66
CA LEU A 335 12.65 1.61 6.38
C LEU A 335 12.63 0.19 5.81
N LEU A 336 11.52 -0.16 5.17
CA LEU A 336 11.46 -1.26 4.23
C LEU A 336 10.65 -0.80 3.02
N HIS A 337 10.90 -1.43 1.88
CA HIS A 337 10.00 -1.33 0.75
C HIS A 337 8.60 -1.87 1.14
N PRO A 338 7.51 -1.10 0.92
CA PRO A 338 6.17 -1.48 1.38
C PRO A 338 5.55 -2.61 0.56
N ASP A 339 5.93 -2.76 -0.71
CA ASP A 339 5.36 -3.73 -1.64
C ASP A 339 6.43 -4.29 -2.62
N LEU A 340 7.39 -5.05 -2.10
CA LEU A 340 8.51 -5.55 -2.92
C LEU A 340 8.12 -6.85 -3.65
N HIS A 341 7.40 -6.69 -4.75
CA HIS A 341 7.07 -7.77 -5.68
C HIS A 341 7.91 -7.71 -6.95
N LEU A 342 7.83 -8.78 -7.77
CA LEU A 342 8.68 -8.97 -8.94
C LEU A 342 8.58 -7.83 -9.97
N ASP A 343 7.40 -7.24 -10.18
CA ASP A 343 7.26 -6.16 -11.18
C ASP A 343 7.75 -4.79 -10.68
N ASN A 344 8.05 -4.65 -9.38
CA ASN A 344 8.66 -3.46 -8.81
C ASN A 344 10.20 -3.51 -8.82
N ILE A 345 10.79 -4.62 -9.26
CA ILE A 345 12.24 -4.80 -9.41
C ILE A 345 12.56 -4.84 -10.90
N PHE A 346 13.44 -3.95 -11.34
CA PHE A 346 13.96 -3.94 -12.70
C PHE A 346 15.37 -4.51 -12.70
N VAL A 347 15.65 -5.36 -13.68
CA VAL A 347 16.96 -6.01 -13.85
C VAL A 347 17.48 -5.83 -15.27
N ASP A 348 18.80 -5.79 -15.42
CA ASP A 348 19.46 -5.95 -16.71
C ASP A 348 19.47 -7.44 -17.09
N PRO A 349 18.82 -7.87 -18.20
CA PRO A 349 18.76 -9.28 -18.58
C PRO A 349 20.12 -9.91 -18.90
N SER A 350 21.15 -9.11 -19.19
CA SER A 350 22.48 -9.59 -19.54
C SER A 350 23.34 -9.91 -18.31
N THR A 351 23.16 -9.17 -17.21
CA THR A 351 23.93 -9.31 -15.98
C THR A 351 23.13 -9.91 -14.82
N ASN A 352 21.80 -9.81 -14.86
CA ASN A 352 20.88 -10.05 -13.74
C ASN A 352 21.09 -9.08 -12.57
N ASP A 353 21.67 -7.91 -12.83
CA ASP A 353 21.83 -6.86 -11.82
C ASP A 353 20.57 -6.01 -11.70
N ILE A 354 20.17 -5.69 -10.47
CA ILE A 354 19.05 -4.80 -10.18
C ILE A 354 19.44 -3.38 -10.60
N THR A 355 18.72 -2.85 -11.58
CA THR A 355 18.93 -1.53 -12.17
C THR A 355 18.03 -0.47 -11.55
N ALA A 356 16.84 -0.85 -11.07
CA ALA A 356 15.94 0.05 -10.36
C ALA A 356 14.94 -0.71 -9.47
N VAL A 357 14.57 -0.10 -8.35
CA VAL A 357 13.42 -0.49 -7.53
C VAL A 357 12.43 0.67 -7.53
N ILE A 358 11.20 0.39 -7.94
CA ILE A 358 10.13 1.38 -8.08
C ILE A 358 9.04 1.16 -7.02
N ASP A 359 8.09 2.11 -6.98
CA ASP A 359 6.90 2.06 -6.14
C ASP A 359 7.13 2.13 -4.62
N TRP A 360 7.86 3.18 -4.22
CA TRP A 360 8.08 3.53 -2.81
C TRP A 360 6.91 4.29 -2.17
N GLN A 361 5.73 4.26 -2.80
CA GLN A 361 4.52 4.88 -2.27
C GLN A 361 4.15 4.21 -0.93
N HIS A 362 3.82 5.01 0.09
CA HIS A 362 3.53 4.55 1.46
C HIS A 362 4.70 3.98 2.25
N ALA A 363 5.93 4.07 1.74
CA ALA A 363 7.11 3.74 2.53
C ALA A 363 7.13 4.59 3.82
N ALA A 364 7.39 3.92 4.94
CA ALA A 364 7.40 4.53 6.26
C ALA A 364 8.50 3.90 7.10
N ALA A 365 9.11 4.71 7.97
CA ALA A 365 9.93 4.20 9.04
C ALA A 365 8.99 3.53 10.05
N LEU A 366 9.10 2.22 10.21
CA LEU A 366 8.25 1.42 11.08
C LEU A 366 9.10 0.50 11.98
N PRO A 367 8.55 0.05 13.11
CA PRO A 367 9.11 -1.07 13.86
C PRO A 367 9.20 -2.31 13.00
N VAL A 368 10.26 -3.07 13.20
CA VAL A 368 10.58 -4.26 12.39
C VAL A 368 9.44 -5.28 12.44
N ASP A 369 8.71 -5.41 13.55
CA ASP A 369 7.55 -6.31 13.69
C ASP A 369 6.36 -5.92 12.77
N LEU A 370 6.28 -4.66 12.36
CA LEU A 370 5.24 -4.18 11.43
C LEU A 370 5.66 -4.26 9.96
N HIS A 371 6.90 -4.67 9.67
CA HIS A 371 7.33 -4.85 8.29
C HIS A 371 6.65 -6.06 7.63
N PRO A 372 6.51 -6.04 6.29
CA PRO A 372 6.26 -7.24 5.50
C PRO A 372 7.23 -8.36 5.86
N LEU A 373 6.72 -9.59 5.92
CA LEU A 373 7.50 -10.76 6.33
C LEU A 373 8.57 -11.09 5.29
N PHE A 374 8.13 -11.57 4.12
CA PHE A 374 9.02 -11.91 3.03
C PHE A 374 8.67 -11.05 1.81
N PRO A 375 9.66 -10.68 0.98
CA PRO A 375 9.39 -10.27 -0.40
C PRO A 375 8.51 -11.33 -1.08
N GLN A 376 7.58 -10.92 -1.95
CA GLN A 376 6.58 -11.84 -2.52
C GLN A 376 7.22 -13.07 -3.20
N MET A 377 8.36 -12.86 -3.87
CA MET A 377 9.13 -13.92 -4.54
C MET A 377 9.72 -14.99 -3.60
N LEU A 378 9.64 -14.78 -2.28
CA LEU A 378 10.12 -15.71 -1.26
C LEU A 378 8.98 -16.24 -0.38
N GLU A 379 7.73 -15.87 -0.65
CA GLU A 379 6.57 -16.35 0.10
C GLU A 379 6.35 -17.86 -0.14
N PRO A 380 5.81 -18.61 0.85
CA PRO A 380 5.46 -20.01 0.65
C PRO A 380 4.35 -20.13 -0.39
N THR A 381 4.59 -20.90 -1.45
CA THR A 381 3.54 -21.24 -2.41
C THR A 381 2.51 -22.15 -1.72
N THR A 382 1.24 -21.75 -1.75
CA THR A 382 0.12 -22.49 -1.12
C THR A 382 -0.22 -23.81 -1.83
N ALA A 383 0.37 -24.05 -3.02
CA ALA A 383 0.27 -25.31 -3.73
C ALA A 383 1.53 -26.13 -3.44
N GLY A 384 1.40 -27.19 -2.63
CA GLY A 384 2.48 -28.10 -2.23
C GLY A 384 3.06 -28.96 -3.36
N THR A 385 3.34 -28.38 -4.53
CA THR A 385 3.90 -29.05 -5.71
C THR A 385 5.12 -28.34 -6.31
N GLY A 386 5.61 -27.25 -5.72
CA GLY A 386 6.82 -26.56 -6.17
C GLY A 386 8.02 -26.79 -5.25
N GLU A 387 9.00 -27.58 -5.65
CA GLU A 387 10.33 -27.65 -5.01
C GLU A 387 11.15 -26.32 -5.12
N GLY A 388 10.57 -25.24 -5.65
CA GLY A 388 11.24 -23.96 -5.85
C GLY A 388 10.67 -22.86 -4.94
N ASP A 389 11.33 -22.62 -3.80
CA ASP A 389 11.56 -21.30 -3.15
C ASP A 389 12.00 -21.44 -1.69
N ASP A 390 11.81 -22.60 -1.05
CA ASP A 390 12.31 -22.85 0.30
C ASP A 390 13.84 -22.68 0.39
N SER A 391 14.57 -23.10 -0.64
CA SER A 391 16.02 -22.90 -0.74
C SER A 391 16.41 -21.43 -0.84
N LEU A 392 15.71 -20.62 -1.66
CA LEU A 392 15.98 -19.19 -1.78
C LEU A 392 15.61 -18.44 -0.48
N ARG A 393 14.48 -18.81 0.15
CA ARG A 393 14.09 -18.29 1.46
C ARG A 393 15.13 -18.64 2.52
N GLN A 394 15.66 -19.85 2.52
CA GLN A 394 16.70 -20.26 3.46
C GLN A 394 18.01 -19.48 3.24
N ILE A 395 18.39 -19.23 1.98
CA ILE A 395 19.53 -18.37 1.64
C ILE A 395 19.30 -16.95 2.16
N TYR A 396 18.13 -16.37 1.89
CA TYR A 396 17.72 -15.05 2.36
C TYR A 396 17.81 -14.94 3.89
N LEU A 397 17.20 -15.88 4.63
CA LEU A 397 17.24 -15.93 6.09
C LEU A 397 18.66 -16.07 6.63
N THR A 398 19.48 -16.93 6.02
CA THR A 398 20.87 -17.15 6.44
C THR A 398 21.69 -15.86 6.32
N LYS A 399 21.50 -15.10 5.24
CA LYS A 399 22.19 -13.82 5.02
C LYS A 399 21.67 -12.73 5.95
N LEU A 400 20.34 -12.64 6.13
CA LEU A 400 19.75 -11.68 7.08
C LEU A 400 20.25 -11.88 8.50
N LYS A 401 20.46 -13.12 8.94
CA LYS A 401 21.00 -13.42 10.29
C LYS A 401 22.32 -12.70 10.56
N GLY A 402 23.19 -12.57 9.55
CA GLY A 402 24.47 -11.88 9.66
C GLY A 402 24.39 -10.35 9.47
N LEU A 403 23.38 -9.86 8.76
CA LEU A 403 23.32 -8.46 8.30
C LEU A 403 22.30 -7.60 9.07
N ASN A 404 21.17 -8.19 9.46
CA ASN A 404 20.11 -7.53 10.22
C ASN A 404 19.49 -8.53 11.19
N LEU A 405 20.18 -8.76 12.31
CA LEU A 405 19.76 -9.72 13.32
C LEU A 405 18.33 -9.45 13.84
N ARG A 406 17.95 -8.19 14.02
CA ARG A 406 16.61 -7.82 14.50
C ARG A 406 15.51 -8.23 13.52
N ARG A 407 15.72 -8.02 12.23
CA ARG A 407 14.80 -8.45 11.18
C ARG A 407 14.74 -9.98 11.10
N TRP A 408 15.88 -10.65 11.18
CA TRP A 408 15.90 -12.11 11.22
C TRP A 408 15.15 -12.66 12.44
N GLU A 409 15.33 -12.08 13.62
CA GLU A 409 14.61 -12.45 14.85
C GLU A 409 13.10 -12.28 14.67
N ALA A 410 12.65 -11.15 14.12
CA ALA A 410 11.23 -10.92 13.86
C ALA A 410 10.64 -11.96 12.87
N LEU A 411 11.35 -12.28 11.80
CA LEU A 411 10.89 -13.23 10.78
C LEU A 411 10.89 -14.69 11.23
N THR A 412 11.75 -15.05 12.18
CA THR A 412 11.88 -16.42 12.69
C THR A 412 11.13 -16.65 13.99
N GLU A 413 10.44 -15.63 14.50
CA GLU A 413 9.67 -15.71 15.72
C GLU A 413 8.36 -16.50 15.48
N PRO A 414 8.11 -17.61 16.20
CA PRO A 414 6.96 -18.48 15.92
C PRO A 414 5.58 -17.84 16.11
N TYR A 415 5.49 -16.80 16.93
CA TYR A 415 4.26 -16.11 17.34
C TYR A 415 4.18 -14.69 16.76
N HIS A 416 4.92 -14.39 15.69
CA HIS A 416 5.05 -13.03 15.18
C HIS A 416 3.70 -12.50 14.71
N LYS A 417 2.99 -13.32 13.93
CA LYS A 417 1.61 -13.04 13.48
C LYS A 417 0.67 -12.88 14.66
N LEU A 418 0.73 -13.79 15.63
CA LEU A 418 -0.08 -13.72 16.85
C LEU A 418 0.06 -12.38 17.57
N ARG A 419 1.28 -11.81 17.65
CA ARG A 419 1.53 -10.52 18.29
C ARG A 419 1.14 -9.31 17.43
N THR A 420 1.30 -9.41 16.11
CA THR A 420 1.22 -8.25 15.21
C THR A 420 -0.13 -8.12 14.50
N ASP A 421 -0.86 -9.22 14.31
CA ASP A 421 -2.15 -9.26 13.60
C ASP A 421 -3.20 -8.33 14.22
N PRO A 422 -3.42 -8.28 15.55
CA PRO A 422 -4.36 -7.33 16.14
C PRO A 422 -4.05 -5.89 15.70
N THR A 423 -2.78 -5.48 15.80
CA THR A 423 -2.32 -4.14 15.40
C THR A 423 -2.46 -3.87 13.91
N ARG A 424 -2.28 -4.88 13.05
CA ARG A 424 -2.45 -4.75 11.58
C ARG A 424 -3.92 -4.62 11.17
N LEU A 425 -4.83 -5.19 11.95
CA LEU A 425 -6.26 -5.26 11.65
C LEU A 425 -7.07 -4.05 12.11
N VAL A 426 -6.64 -3.35 13.17
CA VAL A 426 -7.36 -2.17 13.71
C VAL A 426 -7.66 -1.08 12.67
N PRO A 427 -6.71 -0.61 11.83
CA PRO A 427 -6.98 0.51 10.93
C PRO A 427 -8.15 0.25 9.96
N GLY A 428 -9.20 1.06 10.07
CA GLY A 428 -10.38 0.97 9.22
C GLY A 428 -11.17 -0.35 9.34
N CYS A 429 -11.02 -1.09 10.45
CA CYS A 429 -11.65 -2.40 10.67
C CYS A 429 -13.17 -2.36 10.44
N TRP A 430 -13.85 -1.34 10.97
CA TRP A 430 -15.28 -1.15 10.74
C TRP A 430 -15.60 -0.96 9.25
N GLY A 431 -14.95 0.00 8.57
CA GLY A 431 -15.21 0.27 7.15
C GLY A 431 -14.97 -0.93 6.23
N ARG A 432 -14.05 -1.83 6.61
CA ARG A 432 -13.72 -3.07 5.88
C ARG A 432 -14.66 -4.25 6.17
N ASN A 433 -15.60 -4.09 7.11
CA ASN A 433 -16.45 -5.18 7.59
C ASN A 433 -15.65 -6.37 8.14
N ASP A 434 -14.59 -6.06 8.89
CA ASP A 434 -13.54 -7.01 9.28
C ASP A 434 -13.43 -7.20 10.80
N LEU A 435 -14.51 -6.92 11.54
CA LEU A 435 -14.55 -7.03 13.00
C LEU A 435 -14.28 -8.47 13.47
N PHE A 436 -14.77 -9.45 12.69
CA PHE A 436 -14.49 -10.86 12.92
C PHE A 436 -12.99 -11.14 13.01
N SER A 437 -12.19 -10.67 12.04
CA SER A 437 -10.75 -10.94 12.00
C SER A 437 -10.01 -10.30 13.17
N LEU A 438 -10.37 -9.06 13.54
CA LEU A 438 -9.79 -8.39 14.72
C LEU A 438 -10.11 -9.18 16.00
N ARG A 439 -11.38 -9.59 16.17
CA ARG A 439 -11.80 -10.40 17.32
C ARG A 439 -11.10 -11.76 17.33
N HIS A 440 -10.98 -12.41 16.17
CA HIS A 440 -10.29 -13.68 16.02
C HIS A 440 -8.81 -13.57 16.43
N ALA A 441 -8.12 -12.53 15.97
CA ALA A 441 -6.72 -12.29 16.33
C ALA A 441 -6.55 -12.08 17.85
N MET A 442 -7.48 -11.35 18.49
CA MET A 442 -7.46 -11.16 19.94
C MET A 442 -7.79 -12.43 20.72
N ILE A 443 -8.77 -13.23 20.27
CA ILE A 443 -9.08 -14.54 20.87
C ILE A 443 -7.87 -15.46 20.78
N ALA A 444 -7.18 -15.49 19.63
CA ALA A 444 -5.96 -16.28 19.46
C ALA A 444 -4.86 -15.85 20.47
N VAL A 445 -4.67 -14.53 20.68
CA VAL A 445 -3.74 -14.01 21.69
C VAL A 445 -4.10 -14.50 23.09
N VAL A 446 -5.38 -14.44 23.47
CA VAL A 446 -5.85 -14.90 24.79
C VAL A 446 -5.67 -16.40 24.95
N ALA A 447 -6.00 -17.19 23.92
CA ALA A 447 -5.88 -18.64 23.93
C ALA A 447 -4.42 -19.12 24.04
N GLN A 448 -3.48 -18.35 23.48
CA GLN A 448 -2.05 -18.64 23.49
C GLN A 448 -1.27 -17.66 24.38
N TRP A 449 -1.90 -17.15 25.44
CA TRP A 449 -1.33 -16.08 26.27
C TRP A 449 0.03 -16.43 26.86
N ASP A 450 0.24 -17.68 27.29
CA ASP A 450 1.52 -18.12 27.86
C ASP A 450 2.68 -18.06 26.85
N ASN A 451 2.39 -18.09 25.54
CA ASN A 451 3.37 -17.89 24.47
C ASN A 451 3.64 -16.39 24.20
N VAL A 452 2.67 -15.53 24.51
CA VAL A 452 2.77 -14.07 24.32
C VAL A 452 3.42 -13.39 25.53
N CYS A 453 3.11 -13.82 26.74
CA CYS A 453 3.60 -13.22 27.97
C CYS A 453 4.22 -14.29 28.88
N THR A 454 5.55 -14.36 28.89
CA THR A 454 6.30 -15.38 29.64
C THR A 454 6.56 -15.01 31.11
N SER A 455 6.17 -13.80 31.54
CA SER A 455 6.40 -13.28 32.90
C SER A 455 5.38 -13.77 33.94
N GLY A 456 4.47 -14.69 33.56
CA GLY A 456 3.43 -15.21 34.45
C GLY A 456 2.33 -14.21 34.80
N ILE A 457 2.31 -13.05 34.14
CA ILE A 457 1.23 -12.06 34.27
C ILE A 457 -0.03 -12.66 33.67
N LYS A 458 -1.16 -12.56 34.37
CA LYS A 458 -2.46 -13.00 33.84
C LYS A 458 -2.89 -12.10 32.69
N CYS A 459 -3.48 -12.68 31.64
CA CYS A 459 -4.05 -11.92 30.52
C CYS A 459 -5.01 -10.83 31.04
N PRO A 460 -4.85 -9.56 30.62
CA PRO A 460 -5.67 -8.45 31.11
C PRO A 460 -7.11 -8.53 30.61
N ILE A 461 -7.35 -9.21 29.48
CA ILE A 461 -8.67 -9.35 28.88
C ILE A 461 -9.16 -10.79 28.92
N ASN A 462 -10.47 -10.96 28.78
CA ASN A 462 -11.09 -12.26 28.57
C ASN A 462 -12.26 -12.13 27.57
N PHE A 463 -12.67 -13.28 27.06
CA PHE A 463 -13.93 -13.43 26.32
C PHE A 463 -14.80 -14.41 27.12
N SER A 464 -16.07 -14.07 27.28
CA SER A 464 -17.04 -14.95 27.91
C SER A 464 -17.28 -16.19 27.05
N GLN A 465 -17.72 -17.28 27.68
CA GLN A 465 -18.07 -18.51 26.98
C GLN A 465 -19.08 -18.27 25.85
N ARG A 466 -20.06 -17.39 26.09
CA ARG A 466 -21.06 -17.00 25.07
C ARG A 466 -20.45 -16.25 23.88
N GLU A 467 -19.49 -15.36 24.12
CA GLU A 467 -18.78 -14.65 23.04
C GLU A 467 -17.96 -15.63 22.18
N LEU A 468 -17.34 -16.64 22.81
CA LEU A 468 -16.57 -17.67 22.12
C LEU A 468 -17.47 -18.59 21.28
N GLU A 469 -18.60 -19.03 21.84
CA GLU A 469 -19.60 -19.83 21.11
C GLU A 469 -20.15 -19.08 19.91
N GLN A 470 -20.53 -17.80 20.07
CA GLN A 470 -20.99 -16.97 18.95
C GLN A 470 -19.89 -16.75 17.90
N HIS A 471 -18.63 -16.62 18.32
CA HIS A 471 -17.52 -16.46 17.39
C HIS A 471 -17.26 -17.74 16.58
N GLU A 472 -17.39 -18.91 17.21
CA GLU A 472 -17.25 -20.21 16.55
C GLU A 472 -18.34 -20.42 15.50
N GLU A 473 -19.60 -20.11 15.83
CA GLU A 473 -20.72 -20.16 14.86
C GLU A 473 -20.46 -19.27 13.62
N GLU A 474 -19.98 -18.04 13.84
CA GLU A 474 -19.60 -17.14 12.74
C GLU A 474 -18.42 -17.70 11.93
N MET A 475 -17.44 -18.34 12.59
CA MET A 475 -16.28 -18.94 11.95
C MET A 475 -16.66 -20.12 11.06
N GLU A 476 -17.51 -21.03 11.53
CA GLU A 476 -18.00 -22.18 10.75
C GLU A 476 -18.73 -21.71 9.48
N LEU A 477 -19.56 -20.67 9.60
CA LEU A 477 -20.29 -20.09 8.48
C LEU A 477 -19.34 -19.44 7.46
N MET A 478 -18.35 -18.69 7.94
CA MET A 478 -17.31 -18.10 7.09
C MET A 478 -16.44 -19.16 6.41
N ALA A 479 -16.09 -20.23 7.11
CA ALA A 479 -15.31 -21.34 6.56
C ALA A 479 -16.06 -22.05 5.43
N GLY A 480 -17.36 -22.30 5.60
CA GLY A 480 -18.22 -22.89 4.56
C GLY A 480 -18.25 -22.06 3.28
N VAL A 481 -18.49 -20.75 3.39
CA VAL A 481 -18.48 -19.84 2.23
C VAL A 481 -17.07 -19.76 1.61
N SER A 482 -16.03 -19.65 2.43
CA SER A 482 -14.65 -19.54 1.97
C SER A 482 -14.19 -20.78 1.23
N LEU A 483 -14.65 -21.97 1.63
CA LEU A 483 -14.35 -23.23 0.95
C LEU A 483 -14.92 -23.25 -0.47
N VAL A 484 -16.18 -22.83 -0.64
CA VAL A 484 -16.81 -22.74 -1.97
C VAL A 484 -16.04 -21.75 -2.85
N LEU A 485 -15.75 -20.55 -2.35
CA LEU A 485 -15.02 -19.54 -3.11
C LEU A 485 -13.61 -20.00 -3.49
N ARG A 486 -12.93 -20.73 -2.61
CA ARG A 486 -11.60 -21.30 -2.88
C ARG A 486 -11.67 -22.35 -3.99
N GLN A 487 -12.65 -23.24 -3.96
CA GLN A 487 -12.85 -24.22 -5.04
C GLN A 487 -13.10 -23.56 -6.39
N LEU A 488 -13.91 -22.49 -6.42
CA LEU A 488 -14.14 -21.71 -7.65
C LEU A 488 -12.87 -21.03 -8.15
N GLN A 489 -12.01 -20.54 -7.24
CA GLN A 489 -10.72 -19.98 -7.59
C GLN A 489 -9.75 -21.03 -8.14
N GLU A 490 -9.65 -22.19 -7.49
CA GLU A 490 -8.77 -23.29 -7.91
C GLU A 490 -9.13 -23.83 -9.30
N GLN A 491 -10.42 -23.76 -9.67
CA GLN A 491 -10.91 -24.10 -11.00
C GLN A 491 -10.78 -22.95 -12.02
N GLY A 492 -10.27 -21.78 -11.60
CA GLY A 492 -10.12 -20.61 -12.47
C GLY A 492 -11.44 -19.95 -12.87
N LEU A 493 -12.53 -20.23 -12.15
CA LEU A 493 -13.87 -19.74 -12.48
C LEU A 493 -14.12 -18.33 -11.95
N LEU A 494 -13.80 -18.09 -10.68
CA LEU A 494 -13.93 -16.78 -10.05
C LEU A 494 -12.73 -16.52 -9.13
N PRO A 495 -12.03 -15.38 -9.27
CA PRO A 495 -10.94 -15.05 -8.38
C PRO A 495 -11.46 -14.66 -6.99
N LEU A 496 -10.66 -14.91 -5.95
CA LEU A 496 -10.92 -14.39 -4.62
C LEU A 496 -10.92 -12.85 -4.64
N GLY A 497 -11.90 -12.26 -3.96
CA GLY A 497 -12.09 -10.81 -3.92
C GLY A 497 -12.79 -10.23 -5.16
N GLY A 498 -13.11 -11.05 -6.15
CA GLY A 498 -13.95 -10.66 -7.29
C GLY A 498 -13.34 -9.61 -8.22
N MET A 499 -12.03 -9.39 -8.17
CA MET A 499 -11.34 -8.50 -9.10
C MET A 499 -10.90 -9.29 -10.34
N VAL A 500 -11.37 -8.90 -11.52
CA VAL A 500 -11.14 -9.58 -12.80
C VAL A 500 -10.64 -8.62 -13.86
N LEU A 501 -9.93 -9.13 -14.88
CA LEU A 501 -9.58 -8.33 -16.05
C LEU A 501 -10.83 -7.77 -16.71
N ARG A 502 -10.74 -6.55 -17.23
CA ARG A 502 -11.89 -5.84 -17.81
C ARG A 502 -12.55 -6.64 -18.94
N GLU A 503 -11.73 -7.32 -19.74
CA GLU A 503 -12.16 -8.15 -20.88
C GLU A 503 -12.92 -9.41 -20.43
N GLN A 504 -12.68 -9.88 -19.20
CA GLN A 504 -13.31 -11.08 -18.64
C GLN A 504 -14.53 -10.76 -17.77
N TYR A 505 -14.85 -9.47 -17.57
CA TYR A 505 -15.84 -9.03 -16.59
C TYR A 505 -17.25 -9.57 -16.86
N ASP A 506 -17.71 -9.52 -18.11
CA ASP A 506 -19.06 -9.96 -18.46
C ASP A 506 -19.24 -11.47 -18.27
N ASP A 507 -18.20 -12.26 -18.54
CA ASP A 507 -18.22 -13.71 -18.31
C ASP A 507 -18.11 -14.05 -16.82
N ALA A 508 -17.25 -13.34 -16.08
CA ALA A 508 -17.18 -13.46 -14.62
C ALA A 508 -18.50 -13.07 -13.93
N GLN A 509 -19.22 -12.06 -14.43
CA GLN A 509 -20.56 -11.70 -13.96
C GLN A 509 -21.56 -12.85 -14.16
N LYS A 510 -21.56 -13.50 -15.33
CA LYS A 510 -22.43 -14.66 -15.59
C LYS A 510 -22.09 -15.84 -14.68
N LEU A 511 -20.81 -16.17 -14.54
CA LEU A 511 -20.34 -17.23 -13.64
C LEU A 511 -20.71 -16.92 -12.19
N ASN A 512 -20.52 -15.67 -11.75
CA ASN A 512 -20.92 -15.21 -10.42
C ASN A 512 -22.42 -15.41 -10.18
N GLN A 513 -23.28 -15.00 -11.11
CA GLN A 513 -24.72 -15.19 -10.99
C GLN A 513 -25.10 -16.68 -10.94
N HIS A 514 -24.46 -17.51 -11.76
CA HIS A 514 -24.69 -18.96 -11.77
C HIS A 514 -24.34 -19.59 -10.41
N PHE A 515 -23.11 -19.42 -9.92
CA PHE A 515 -22.67 -20.00 -8.64
C PHE A 515 -23.39 -19.40 -7.44
N ARG A 516 -23.76 -18.12 -7.49
CA ARG A 516 -24.63 -17.51 -6.49
C ARG A 516 -25.97 -18.23 -6.40
N ASN A 517 -26.59 -18.55 -7.54
CA ASN A 517 -27.88 -19.23 -7.57
C ASN A 517 -27.76 -20.68 -7.10
N GLU A 518 -26.70 -21.40 -7.48
CA GLU A 518 -26.42 -22.75 -6.98
C GLU A 518 -26.20 -22.75 -5.47
N PHE A 519 -25.40 -21.80 -4.96
CA PHE A 519 -25.16 -21.63 -3.54
C PHE A 519 -26.46 -21.37 -2.77
N ILE A 520 -27.33 -20.49 -3.29
CA ILE A 520 -28.65 -20.22 -2.71
C ILE A 520 -29.51 -21.50 -2.73
N ALA A 521 -29.47 -22.28 -3.81
CA ALA A 521 -30.28 -23.49 -3.97
C ALA A 521 -29.96 -24.61 -2.96
N LEU A 522 -28.79 -24.55 -2.29
CA LEU A 522 -28.45 -25.45 -1.18
C LEU A 522 -29.38 -25.28 0.04
N GLY A 523 -30.07 -24.14 0.15
CA GLY A 523 -31.05 -23.90 1.22
C GLY A 523 -32.29 -24.77 1.07
N GLN A 524 -32.67 -25.45 2.16
CA GLN A 524 -33.79 -26.39 2.21
C GLN A 524 -35.15 -25.68 2.23
N ASP A 525 -35.19 -24.47 2.78
CA ASP A 525 -36.39 -23.64 2.89
C ASP A 525 -36.14 -22.19 2.45
N ALA A 526 -37.22 -21.39 2.41
CA ALA A 526 -37.15 -20.00 1.98
C ALA A 526 -36.25 -19.12 2.88
N LYS A 527 -36.23 -19.41 4.18
CA LYS A 527 -35.45 -18.64 5.16
C LYS A 527 -33.95 -18.90 4.98
N GLN A 528 -33.56 -20.16 4.83
CA GLN A 528 -32.18 -20.57 4.55
C GLN A 528 -31.68 -20.02 3.21
N ARG A 529 -32.53 -20.06 2.17
CA ARG A 529 -32.18 -19.47 0.86
C ARG A 529 -31.91 -17.97 0.94
N GLU A 530 -32.73 -17.24 1.70
CA GLU A 530 -32.51 -15.82 1.93
C GLU A 530 -31.19 -15.55 2.69
N MET A 531 -30.89 -16.36 3.71
CA MET A 531 -29.63 -16.26 4.45
C MET A 531 -28.42 -16.50 3.53
N LEU A 532 -28.41 -17.59 2.74
CA LEU A 532 -27.33 -17.91 1.80
C LEU A 532 -27.15 -16.81 0.74
N ALA A 533 -28.24 -16.20 0.28
CA ALA A 533 -28.19 -15.08 -0.67
C ALA A 533 -27.49 -13.84 -0.11
N ARG A 534 -27.57 -13.62 1.21
CA ARG A 534 -26.90 -12.51 1.91
C ARG A 534 -25.45 -12.83 2.29
N LEU A 535 -25.09 -14.11 2.39
CA LEU A 535 -23.73 -14.55 2.70
C LEU A 535 -22.79 -14.50 1.50
N TRP A 536 -23.34 -14.65 0.30
CA TRP A 536 -22.58 -14.58 -0.94
C TRP A 536 -21.87 -13.22 -1.08
N PRO A 537 -20.54 -13.20 -1.30
CA PRO A 537 -19.75 -11.97 -1.18
C PRO A 537 -19.89 -11.03 -2.38
N TYR A 538 -20.36 -11.53 -3.53
CA TYR A 538 -20.36 -10.81 -4.79
C TYR A 538 -21.77 -10.36 -5.18
N SER A 539 -21.96 -9.05 -5.38
CA SER A 539 -23.29 -8.43 -5.58
C SER A 539 -23.42 -7.75 -6.92
#